data_AF-A0A2U8HGZ1-F1
#
_entry.id   AF-A0A2U8HGZ1-F1
#
_cell.length_a   1.000
_cell.length_b   1.000
_cell.length_c   1.000
_cell.angle_alpha   90.00
_cell.angle_beta   90.00
_cell.angle_gamma   90.00
#
_symmetry.space_group_name_H-M   'P 1'
#
loop_
_entity.id
_entity.type
_entity.pdbx_description
1 polymer ?
#
loop_
_entity_poly.entity_id
_entity_poly.type
_entity_poly.pdbx_seq_one_letter_code
_entity_poly.pdbx_strand_id
1 'polypeptide(L)'
;MRRTALAAVAAFALTPGAALAHDAVGDLGPFYSGLLHPVMAPLQTLLLVAVALLLARQPLASVRRAYPALVLAGAAGLVLHGVWPEVATSMRIGALLTIALGALALWGIALPGALLAALAMAGAALAALSGDAPSATREGLLGALGGILGIAAFVLLVWGALDLLQARLKRISGAVCAAWLIAIGGMAAVLPG
;
A
#
# COMPACT_ATOMS: atom_id res chain seq x y z
N MET A 1 -34.43 -3.69 27.62
CA MET A 1 -33.71 -2.90 26.58
C MET A 1 -32.19 -3.13 26.57
N ARG A 2 -31.46 -3.10 27.70
CA ARG A 2 -29.99 -3.34 27.69
C ARG A 2 -29.55 -4.74 27.19
N ARG A 3 -30.28 -5.80 27.56
CA ARG A 3 -29.94 -7.19 27.17
C ARG A 3 -30.16 -7.46 25.68
N THR A 4 -31.20 -6.88 25.09
CA THR A 4 -31.50 -7.02 23.66
C THR A 4 -30.49 -6.26 22.79
N ALA A 5 -30.01 -5.10 23.25
CA ALA A 5 -28.93 -4.36 22.58
C ALA A 5 -27.59 -5.13 22.61
N LEU A 6 -27.22 -5.72 23.75
CA LEU A 6 -26.01 -6.54 23.87
C LEU A 6 -26.07 -7.81 23.00
N ALA A 7 -27.23 -8.47 22.94
CA ALA A 7 -27.44 -9.64 22.09
C ALA A 7 -27.40 -9.27 20.60
N ALA A 8 -27.96 -8.12 20.21
CA ALA A 8 -27.89 -7.64 18.83
C ALA A 8 -26.46 -7.26 18.41
N VAL A 9 -25.69 -6.62 19.29
CA VAL A 9 -24.27 -6.30 19.06
C VAL A 9 -23.42 -7.58 18.98
N ALA A 10 -23.66 -8.56 19.86
CA ALA A 10 -22.98 -9.85 19.80
C ALA A 10 -23.33 -10.63 18.52
N ALA A 11 -24.59 -10.60 18.09
CA ALA A 11 -25.02 -11.22 16.84
C ALA A 11 -24.38 -10.53 15.61
N PHE A 12 -24.30 -9.19 15.60
CA PHE A 12 -23.59 -8.44 14.55
C PHE A 12 -22.07 -8.67 14.55
N ALA A 13 -21.47 -8.87 15.74
CA ALA A 13 -20.05 -9.21 15.85
C ALA A 13 -19.74 -10.65 15.40
N LEU A 14 -20.74 -11.54 15.45
CA LEU A 14 -20.64 -12.94 15.04
C LEU A 14 -21.09 -13.18 13.59
N THR A 15 -21.75 -12.21 12.94
CA THR A 15 -22.06 -12.34 11.52
C THR A 15 -20.76 -12.32 10.70
N PRO A 16 -20.47 -13.34 9.89
CA PRO A 16 -19.28 -13.43 9.06
C PRO A 16 -19.42 -12.50 7.84
N GLY A 17 -19.57 -11.20 8.07
CA GLY A 17 -19.63 -10.18 7.01
C GLY A 17 -18.26 -9.82 6.43
N ALA A 18 -17.17 -10.19 7.12
CA ALA A 18 -15.81 -9.94 6.64
C ALA A 18 -15.44 -10.74 5.38
N ALA A 19 -16.10 -11.88 5.12
CA ALA A 19 -15.77 -12.76 4.00
C ALA A 19 -16.42 -12.36 2.66
N LEU A 20 -17.51 -11.58 2.67
CA LEU A 20 -18.22 -11.14 1.45
C LEU A 20 -17.81 -9.74 0.97
N ALA A 21 -16.90 -9.05 1.68
CA ALA A 21 -16.36 -7.76 1.26
C ALA A 21 -15.22 -7.87 0.23
N HIS A 22 -14.72 -9.08 -0.07
CA HIS A 22 -13.66 -9.27 -1.06
C HIS A 22 -14.13 -9.12 -2.52
N ASP A 23 -15.44 -9.05 -2.75
CA ASP A 23 -16.02 -8.80 -4.07
C ASP A 23 -16.56 -7.36 -4.19
N ALA A 24 -15.93 -6.40 -3.48
CA ALA A 24 -16.37 -5.00 -3.42
C ALA A 24 -16.45 -4.30 -4.79
N VAL A 25 -15.83 -4.90 -5.81
CA VAL A 25 -15.72 -4.32 -7.15
C VAL A 25 -16.57 -5.06 -8.19
N GLY A 26 -17.08 -6.26 -7.87
CA GLY A 26 -17.81 -7.11 -8.83
C GLY A 26 -16.96 -7.54 -10.04
N ASP A 27 -17.63 -8.01 -11.10
CA ASP A 27 -16.99 -8.50 -12.33
C ASP A 27 -16.60 -7.34 -13.28
N LEU A 28 -15.67 -6.47 -12.84
CA LEU A 28 -15.05 -5.48 -13.74
C LEU A 28 -14.03 -6.10 -14.71
N GLY A 29 -13.82 -7.41 -14.64
CA GLY A 29 -12.76 -8.12 -15.35
C GLY A 29 -11.37 -7.94 -14.73
N PRO A 30 -10.39 -8.73 -15.21
CA PRO A 30 -9.09 -8.89 -14.55
C PRO A 30 -8.26 -7.60 -14.51
N PHE A 31 -8.32 -6.79 -15.57
CA PHE A 31 -7.56 -5.54 -15.64
C PHE A 31 -7.98 -4.52 -14.56
N TYR A 32 -9.28 -4.26 -14.44
CA TYR A 32 -9.78 -3.28 -13.47
C TYR A 32 -9.70 -3.81 -12.04
N SER A 33 -9.87 -5.13 -11.84
CA SER A 33 -9.59 -5.78 -10.56
C SER A 33 -8.14 -5.56 -10.13
N GLY A 34 -7.17 -5.82 -11.01
CA GLY A 34 -5.76 -5.53 -10.75
C GLY A 34 -5.48 -4.05 -10.48
N LEU A 35 -6.09 -3.15 -11.26
CA LEU A 35 -5.94 -1.70 -11.10
C LEU A 35 -6.37 -1.20 -9.72
N LEU A 36 -7.46 -1.76 -9.18
CA LEU A 36 -8.04 -1.35 -7.90
C LEU A 36 -7.53 -2.17 -6.71
N HIS A 37 -6.80 -3.26 -6.96
CA HIS A 37 -6.23 -4.13 -5.92
C HIS A 37 -5.44 -3.37 -4.83
N PRO A 38 -4.61 -2.35 -5.15
CA PRO A 38 -3.89 -1.59 -4.13
C PRO A 38 -4.77 -0.87 -3.10
N VAL A 39 -6.04 -0.61 -3.42
CA VAL A 39 -7.00 0.04 -2.51
C VAL A 39 -7.70 -1.00 -1.62
N MET A 40 -7.78 -2.25 -2.08
CA MET A 40 -8.50 -3.34 -1.43
C MET A 40 -7.61 -4.26 -0.60
N ALA A 41 -6.32 -4.38 -0.96
CA ALA A 41 -5.35 -5.23 -0.29
C ALA A 41 -4.64 -4.46 0.86
N PRO A 42 -4.98 -4.73 2.14
CA PRO A 42 -4.56 -3.86 3.25
C PRO A 42 -3.04 -3.68 3.37
N LEU A 43 -2.27 -4.76 3.21
CA LEU A 43 -0.81 -4.67 3.30
C LEU A 43 -0.22 -3.85 2.14
N GLN A 44 -0.71 -4.09 0.93
CA GLN A 44 -0.29 -3.33 -0.25
C GLN A 44 -0.62 -1.84 -0.08
N THR A 45 -1.84 -1.52 0.39
CA THR A 45 -2.25 -0.16 0.71
C THR A 45 -1.29 0.49 1.71
N LEU A 46 -0.98 -0.20 2.81
CA LEU A 46 -0.10 0.33 3.86
C LEU A 46 1.31 0.62 3.34
N LEU A 47 1.89 -0.28 2.56
CA LEU A 47 3.21 -0.10 1.98
C LEU A 47 3.24 1.07 1.00
N LEU A 48 2.27 1.14 0.09
CA LEU A 48 2.22 2.19 -0.93
C LEU A 48 1.90 3.56 -0.34
N VAL A 49 1.04 3.65 0.68
CA VAL A 49 0.81 4.90 1.43
C VAL A 49 2.10 5.33 2.14
N ALA A 50 2.87 4.40 2.71
CA ALA A 50 4.15 4.71 3.35
C ALA A 50 5.17 5.28 2.38
N VAL A 51 5.28 4.66 1.19
CA VAL A 51 6.17 5.15 0.14
C VAL A 51 5.69 6.52 -0.38
N ALA A 52 4.41 6.67 -0.68
CA ALA A 52 3.83 7.94 -1.16
C ALA A 52 4.04 9.08 -0.15
N LEU A 53 3.83 8.79 1.13
CA LEU A 53 4.08 9.73 2.22
C LEU A 53 5.56 10.07 2.34
N LEU A 54 6.46 9.09 2.27
CA LEU A 54 7.89 9.36 2.24
C LEU A 54 8.26 10.28 1.07
N LEU A 55 7.78 9.99 -0.15
CA LEU A 55 8.01 10.82 -1.33
C LEU A 55 7.46 12.25 -1.17
N ALA A 56 6.29 12.41 -0.53
CA ALA A 56 5.67 13.72 -0.30
C ALA A 56 6.46 14.61 0.68
N ARG A 57 7.45 14.04 1.40
CA ARG A 57 8.36 14.77 2.29
C ARG A 57 9.69 15.14 1.63
N GLN A 58 9.88 14.79 0.36
CA GLN A 58 11.15 14.94 -0.36
C GLN A 58 11.10 16.06 -1.41
N PRO A 59 12.25 16.63 -1.80
CA PRO A 59 12.32 17.58 -2.90
C PRO A 59 11.79 16.98 -4.21
N LEU A 60 11.01 17.74 -4.98
CA LEU A 60 10.40 17.28 -6.23
C LEU A 60 11.41 16.71 -7.24
N ALA A 61 12.62 17.28 -7.29
CA ALA A 61 13.71 16.78 -8.14
C ALA A 61 14.11 15.33 -7.81
N SER A 62 14.12 14.96 -6.54
CA SER A 62 14.39 13.59 -6.09
C SER A 62 13.21 12.66 -6.40
N VAL A 63 11.97 13.13 -6.18
CA VAL A 63 10.75 12.38 -6.46
C VAL A 63 10.64 12.02 -7.94
N ARG A 64 10.94 12.96 -8.85
CA ARG A 64 10.92 12.73 -10.30
C ARG A 64 11.84 11.58 -10.76
N ARG A 65 12.92 11.30 -10.02
CA ARG A 65 13.84 10.19 -10.30
C ARG A 65 13.41 8.90 -9.58
N ALA A 66 12.92 9.01 -8.35
CA ALA A 66 12.52 7.86 -7.55
C ALA A 66 11.21 7.21 -8.06
N TYR A 67 10.28 8.00 -8.59
CA TYR A 67 8.99 7.51 -9.07
C TYR A 67 9.07 6.49 -10.22
N PRO A 68 9.80 6.73 -11.33
CA PRO A 68 9.94 5.71 -12.37
C PRO A 68 10.64 4.44 -11.84
N ALA A 69 11.62 4.58 -10.96
CA ALA A 69 12.28 3.43 -10.32
C ALA A 69 11.29 2.61 -9.47
N LEU A 70 10.43 3.27 -8.71
CA LEU A 70 9.33 2.65 -7.96
C LEU A 70 8.41 1.84 -8.88
N VAL A 71 7.96 2.43 -10.00
CA VAL A 71 7.06 1.75 -10.94
C VAL A 71 7.73 0.52 -11.55
N LEU A 72 8.98 0.64 -11.97
CA LEU A 72 9.75 -0.49 -12.51
C LEU A 72 9.94 -1.60 -11.47
N ALA A 73 10.23 -1.25 -10.21
CA ALA A 73 10.37 -2.21 -9.13
C ALA A 73 9.05 -2.90 -8.77
N GLY A 74 7.92 -2.17 -8.78
CA GLY A 74 6.59 -2.76 -8.60
C GLY A 74 6.24 -3.73 -9.72
N ALA A 75 6.55 -3.37 -10.97
CA ALA A 75 6.38 -4.27 -12.11
C ALA A 75 7.27 -5.51 -12.00
N ALA A 76 8.54 -5.36 -11.66
CA ALA A 76 9.46 -6.46 -11.42
C ALA A 76 8.98 -7.36 -10.27
N GLY A 77 8.45 -6.77 -9.19
CA GLY A 77 7.87 -7.50 -8.07
C GLY A 77 6.65 -8.34 -8.48
N LEU A 78 5.74 -7.80 -9.29
CA LEU A 78 4.59 -8.55 -9.79
C LEU A 78 4.99 -9.71 -10.71
N VAL A 79 5.95 -9.48 -11.61
CA VAL A 79 6.48 -10.53 -12.48
C VAL A 79 7.18 -11.61 -11.65
N LEU A 80 8.01 -11.21 -10.69
CA LEU A 80 8.68 -12.13 -9.77
C LEU A 80 7.65 -12.95 -8.98
N HIS A 81 6.56 -12.33 -8.53
CA HIS A 81 5.53 -13.04 -7.79
C HIS A 81 4.86 -14.13 -8.63
N GLY A 82 4.60 -13.85 -9.90
CA GLY A 82 3.99 -14.82 -10.82
C GLY A 82 4.88 -16.03 -11.12
N VAL A 83 6.21 -15.87 -11.08
CA VAL A 83 7.16 -16.97 -11.34
C VAL A 83 7.66 -17.66 -10.07
N TRP A 84 7.61 -16.98 -8.93
CA TRP A 84 8.07 -17.48 -7.64
C TRP A 84 7.11 -17.08 -6.50
N PRO A 85 5.90 -17.68 -6.43
CA PRO A 85 4.88 -17.30 -5.43
C PRO A 85 5.35 -17.41 -3.96
N GLU A 86 6.31 -18.30 -3.68
CA GLU A 86 6.86 -18.51 -2.34
C GLU A 86 7.63 -17.29 -1.79
N VAL A 87 7.96 -16.29 -2.62
CA VAL A 87 8.55 -15.02 -2.16
C VAL A 87 7.52 -14.00 -1.66
N ALA A 88 6.25 -14.40 -1.53
CA ALA A 88 5.19 -13.59 -0.95
C ALA A 88 5.62 -12.91 0.37
N THR A 89 5.30 -11.63 0.50
CA THR A 89 5.69 -10.85 1.68
C THR A 89 4.73 -11.10 2.85
N SER A 90 5.25 -11.56 3.98
CA SER A 90 4.44 -11.71 5.19
C SER A 90 3.90 -10.37 5.70
N MET A 91 2.70 -10.39 6.28
CA MET A 91 2.05 -9.21 6.90
C MET A 91 2.98 -8.49 7.87
N ARG A 92 3.72 -9.24 8.69
CA ARG A 92 4.64 -8.70 9.69
C ARG A 92 5.80 -7.94 9.06
N ILE A 93 6.44 -8.48 8.02
CA ILE A 93 7.57 -7.80 7.34
C ILE A 93 7.09 -6.51 6.70
N GLY A 94 5.97 -6.56 5.98
CA GLY A 94 5.41 -5.39 5.33
C GLY A 94 5.00 -4.31 6.35
N ALA A 95 4.38 -4.70 7.47
CA ALA A 95 4.03 -3.78 8.55
C ALA A 95 5.26 -3.12 9.20
N LEU A 96 6.34 -3.87 9.47
CA LEU A 96 7.59 -3.32 9.99
C LEU A 96 8.23 -2.32 9.03
N LEU A 97 8.19 -2.60 7.72
CA LEU A 97 8.66 -1.67 6.71
C LEU A 97 7.78 -0.40 6.67
N THR A 98 6.46 -0.53 6.77
CA THR A 98 5.54 0.61 6.89
C THR A 98 5.91 1.49 8.09
N ILE A 99 6.21 0.90 9.26
CA ILE A 99 6.68 1.65 10.43
C ILE A 99 7.99 2.38 10.12
N ALA A 100 8.97 1.71 9.52
CA ALA A 100 10.26 2.30 9.20
C ALA A 100 10.14 3.47 8.22
N LEU A 101 9.38 3.30 7.13
CA LEU A 101 9.12 4.34 6.15
C LEU A 101 8.32 5.51 6.76
N GLY A 102 7.33 5.21 7.60
CA GLY A 102 6.57 6.20 8.35
C GLY A 102 7.47 7.01 9.30
N ALA A 103 8.38 6.36 10.03
CA ALA A 103 9.34 7.03 10.91
C ALA A 103 10.29 7.96 10.14
N LEU A 104 10.78 7.51 8.98
CA LEU A 104 11.59 8.35 8.08
C LEU A 104 10.81 9.57 7.56
N ALA A 105 9.55 9.37 7.17
CA ALA A 105 8.67 10.45 6.72
C ALA A 105 8.35 11.46 7.85
N LEU A 106 8.14 10.96 9.07
CA LEU A 106 7.93 11.75 10.28
C LEU A 106 9.15 12.61 10.60
N TRP A 107 10.36 12.02 10.50
CA TRP A 107 11.61 12.76 10.69
C TRP A 107 11.70 13.91 9.67
N GLY A 108 11.35 13.66 8.41
CA GLY A 108 11.22 14.71 7.41
C GLY A 108 12.54 15.32 6.95
N ILE A 109 13.64 14.59 7.11
CA ILE A 109 14.93 14.93 6.50
C ILE A 109 14.89 14.59 5.01
N ALA A 110 15.48 15.46 4.20
CA ALA A 110 15.73 15.18 2.79
C ALA A 110 16.76 14.05 2.65
N LEU A 111 16.37 12.95 2.04
CA LEU A 111 17.23 11.80 1.84
C LEU A 111 18.10 11.99 0.57
N PRO A 112 19.30 11.39 0.53
CA PRO A 112 20.05 11.25 -0.72
C PRO A 112 19.18 10.59 -1.79
N GLY A 113 19.23 11.09 -3.03
CA GLY A 113 18.34 10.62 -4.10
C GLY A 113 18.43 9.13 -4.36
N ALA A 114 19.62 8.53 -4.26
CA ALA A 114 19.83 7.09 -4.41
C ALA A 114 19.15 6.28 -3.28
N LEU A 115 19.25 6.75 -2.03
CA LEU A 115 18.59 6.11 -0.90
C LEU A 115 17.06 6.21 -1.02
N LEU A 116 16.54 7.37 -1.43
CA LEU A 116 15.11 7.54 -1.67
C LEU A 116 14.60 6.57 -2.76
N ALA A 117 15.33 6.47 -3.87
CA ALA A 117 14.99 5.54 -4.94
C ALA A 117 15.03 4.09 -4.45
N ALA A 118 16.05 3.69 -3.69
CA ALA A 118 16.16 2.35 -3.12
C ALA A 118 14.97 2.01 -2.18
N LEU A 119 14.60 2.93 -1.29
CA LEU A 119 13.45 2.75 -0.40
C LEU A 119 12.12 2.69 -1.15
N ALA A 120 11.96 3.54 -2.17
CA ALA A 120 10.78 3.55 -3.02
C ALA A 120 10.64 2.25 -3.84
N MET A 121 11.75 1.74 -4.38
CA MET A 121 11.81 0.45 -5.07
C MET A 121 11.48 -0.71 -4.12
N ALA A 122 12.11 -0.75 -2.95
CA ALA A 122 11.87 -1.81 -1.96
C ALA A 122 10.40 -1.82 -1.51
N GLY A 123 9.83 -0.66 -1.22
CA GLY A 123 8.43 -0.55 -0.81
C GLY A 123 7.45 -0.99 -1.89
N ALA A 124 7.67 -0.59 -3.16
CA ALA A 124 6.79 -1.02 -4.25
C ALA A 124 6.97 -2.49 -4.64
N ALA A 125 8.19 -3.02 -4.62
CA ALA A 125 8.43 -4.45 -4.86
C ALA A 125 7.74 -5.30 -3.79
N LEU A 126 7.88 -4.96 -2.50
CA LEU A 126 7.21 -5.68 -1.42
C LEU A 126 5.70 -5.50 -1.45
N ALA A 127 5.21 -4.33 -1.86
CA ALA A 127 3.78 -4.12 -2.08
C ALA A 127 3.25 -5.03 -3.20
N ALA A 128 3.97 -5.15 -4.31
CA ALA A 128 3.64 -6.07 -5.39
C ALA A 128 3.66 -7.55 -4.94
N LEU A 129 4.62 -7.93 -4.11
CA LEU A 129 4.73 -9.28 -3.52
C LEU A 129 3.71 -9.57 -2.40
N SER A 130 2.86 -8.59 -2.04
CA SER A 130 1.83 -8.76 -0.99
C SER A 130 0.43 -9.03 -1.53
N GLY A 131 0.22 -8.87 -2.84
CA GLY A 131 -1.04 -9.21 -3.52
C GLY A 131 -1.01 -10.61 -4.11
N ASP A 132 -2.06 -11.02 -4.83
CA ASP A 132 -2.10 -12.36 -5.43
C ASP A 132 -1.08 -12.52 -6.57
N ALA A 133 -0.47 -13.71 -6.65
CA ALA A 133 0.46 -14.03 -7.74
C ALA A 133 -0.30 -14.09 -9.08
N PRO A 134 0.11 -13.32 -10.11
CA PRO A 134 -0.54 -13.37 -11.42
C PRO A 134 -0.30 -14.72 -12.09
N SER A 135 -1.36 -15.32 -12.66
CA SER A 135 -1.23 -16.55 -13.45
C SER A 135 -0.65 -16.28 -14.85
N ALA A 136 -0.03 -17.28 -15.48
CA ALA A 136 0.49 -17.19 -16.85
C ALA A 136 -0.61 -17.20 -17.94
N THR A 137 -1.86 -16.90 -17.57
CA THR A 137 -3.00 -16.84 -18.49
C THR A 137 -3.17 -15.42 -19.02
N ARG A 138 -3.99 -15.24 -20.07
CA ARG A 138 -4.36 -13.91 -20.57
C ARG A 138 -4.97 -13.03 -19.47
N GLU A 139 -5.82 -13.62 -18.64
CA GLU A 139 -6.47 -12.91 -17.52
C GLU A 139 -5.45 -12.50 -16.48
N GLY A 140 -4.52 -13.39 -16.11
CA GLY A 140 -3.44 -13.06 -15.18
C GLY A 140 -2.52 -11.96 -15.70
N LEU A 141 -2.19 -11.95 -17.01
CA LEU A 141 -1.43 -10.87 -17.65
C LEU A 141 -2.18 -9.53 -17.63
N LEU A 142 -3.49 -9.53 -17.94
CA LEU A 142 -4.33 -8.34 -17.87
C LEU A 142 -4.41 -7.81 -16.43
N GLY A 143 -4.56 -8.71 -15.45
CA GLY A 143 -4.54 -8.38 -14.03
C GLY A 143 -3.20 -7.79 -13.59
N ALA A 144 -2.07 -8.36 -14.02
CA ALA A 144 -0.75 -7.84 -13.74
C ALA A 144 -0.54 -6.44 -14.34
N LEU A 145 -0.95 -6.21 -15.58
CA LEU A 145 -0.91 -4.88 -16.22
C LEU A 145 -1.76 -3.87 -15.44
N GLY A 146 -2.97 -4.28 -15.04
CA GLY A 146 -3.83 -3.51 -14.14
C GLY A 146 -3.11 -3.16 -12.84
N GLY A 147 -2.52 -4.16 -12.17
CA GLY A 147 -1.78 -4.00 -10.92
C GLY A 147 -0.60 -3.04 -11.01
N ILE A 148 0.18 -3.10 -12.09
CA ILE A 148 1.30 -2.15 -12.33
C ILE A 148 0.77 -0.72 -12.42
N LEU A 149 -0.29 -0.50 -13.22
CA LEU A 149 -0.92 0.81 -13.35
C LEU A 149 -1.58 1.25 -12.03
N GLY A 150 -2.14 0.31 -11.27
CA GLY A 150 -2.78 0.54 -9.99
C GLY A 150 -1.77 1.04 -8.96
N ILE A 151 -0.63 0.36 -8.83
CA ILE A 151 0.48 0.78 -7.95
C ILE A 151 0.93 2.19 -8.31
N ALA A 152 1.18 2.45 -9.59
CA ALA A 152 1.63 3.75 -10.08
C ALA A 152 0.59 4.86 -9.78
N ALA A 153 -0.66 4.65 -10.21
CA ALA A 153 -1.74 5.61 -10.04
C ALA A 153 -2.07 5.86 -8.56
N PHE A 154 -2.08 4.81 -7.73
CA PHE A 154 -2.37 4.92 -6.31
C PHE A 154 -1.29 5.72 -5.57
N VAL A 155 -0.01 5.42 -5.81
CA VAL A 155 1.10 6.21 -5.22
C VAL A 155 1.03 7.65 -5.68
N LEU A 156 0.79 7.91 -6.97
CA LEU A 156 0.69 9.26 -7.50
C LEU A 156 -0.50 10.04 -6.89
N LEU A 157 -1.65 9.38 -6.73
CA LEU A 157 -2.84 9.96 -6.11
C LEU A 157 -2.58 10.33 -4.65
N VAL A 158 -2.05 9.40 -3.85
CA VAL A 158 -1.76 9.64 -2.42
C VAL A 158 -0.69 10.70 -2.26
N TRP A 159 0.39 10.64 -3.05
CA TRP A 159 1.43 11.66 -3.06
C TRP A 159 0.87 13.04 -3.40
N GLY A 160 0.07 13.15 -4.47
CA GLY A 160 -0.54 14.42 -4.89
C GLY A 160 -1.50 14.98 -3.85
N ALA A 161 -2.32 14.12 -3.22
CA ALA A 161 -3.20 14.53 -2.14
C ALA A 161 -2.43 15.06 -0.92
N LEU A 162 -1.34 14.39 -0.54
CA LEU A 162 -0.47 14.81 0.55
C LEU A 162 0.31 16.10 0.23
N ASP A 163 0.73 16.29 -1.02
CA ASP A 163 1.39 17.52 -1.46
C ASP A 163 0.42 18.72 -1.39
N LEU A 164 -0.81 18.56 -1.89
CA LEU A 164 -1.87 19.56 -1.79
C LEU A 164 -2.23 19.88 -0.33
N LEU A 165 -2.31 18.85 0.53
CA LEU A 165 -2.60 19.03 1.94
C LEU A 165 -1.45 19.76 2.66
N GLN A 166 -0.19 19.43 2.35
CA GLN A 166 0.98 20.10 2.90
C GLN A 166 1.11 21.54 2.40
N ALA A 167 0.70 21.86 1.18
CA ALA A 167 0.66 23.23 0.69
C ALA A 167 -0.30 24.11 1.53
N ARG A 168 -1.41 23.54 2.01
CA ARG A 168 -2.42 24.25 2.81
C ARG A 168 -2.13 24.25 4.31
N LEU A 169 -1.77 23.09 4.86
CA LEU A 169 -1.62 22.85 6.30
C LEU A 169 -0.15 22.80 6.75
N LYS A 170 0.78 23.10 5.84
CA LYS A 170 2.23 22.99 6.05
C LYS A 170 2.63 21.54 6.41
N ARG A 171 3.84 21.40 6.95
CA ARG A 171 4.47 20.11 7.29
C ARG A 171 3.75 19.31 8.38
N ILE A 172 2.86 19.94 9.16
CA ILE A 172 2.14 19.28 10.26
C ILE A 172 1.26 18.14 9.73
N SER A 173 0.59 18.37 8.59
CA SER A 173 -0.27 17.35 7.97
C SER A 173 0.48 16.06 7.65
N GLY A 174 1.66 16.16 7.02
CA GLY A 174 2.51 15.01 6.72
C GLY A 174 3.01 14.28 7.98
N ALA A 175 3.35 15.02 9.05
CA ALA A 175 3.75 14.42 10.32
C ALA A 175 2.60 13.67 11.00
N VAL A 176 1.38 14.22 10.97
CA VAL A 176 0.18 13.55 11.47
C VAL A 176 -0.06 12.26 10.68
N CYS A 177 -0.09 12.32 9.35
CA CYS A 177 -0.23 11.12 8.50
C CYS A 177 0.84 10.06 8.80
N ALA A 178 2.08 10.48 9.04
CA ALA A 178 3.17 9.56 9.38
C ALA A 178 2.96 8.87 10.73
N ALA A 179 2.53 9.62 11.75
CA ALA A 179 2.23 9.06 13.06
C ALA A 179 1.08 8.04 13.01
N TRP A 180 0.00 8.36 12.27
CA TRP A 180 -1.10 7.43 12.02
C TRP A 180 -0.62 6.16 11.32
N LEU A 181 0.23 6.32 10.30
CA LEU A 181 0.75 5.19 9.55
C LEU A 181 1.67 4.29 10.39
N ILE A 182 2.51 4.87 11.25
CA ILE A 182 3.33 4.13 12.22
C ILE A 182 2.42 3.36 13.19
N ALA A 183 1.35 4.00 13.69
CA ALA A 183 0.41 3.34 14.60
C ALA A 183 -0.31 2.17 13.92
N ILE A 184 -0.78 2.34 12.68
CA ILE A 184 -1.43 1.28 11.90
C ILE A 184 -0.44 0.15 11.59
N GLY A 185 0.78 0.49 11.20
CA GLY A 185 1.85 -0.49 11.01
C GLY A 185 2.16 -1.26 12.30
N GLY A 186 2.18 -0.59 13.46
CA GLY A 186 2.35 -1.22 14.77
C GLY A 186 1.25 -2.23 15.09
N MET A 187 -0.01 -1.85 14.84
CA MET A 187 -1.17 -2.75 14.99
C MET A 187 -1.10 -3.93 14.02
N ALA A 188 -0.72 -3.69 12.77
CA ALA A 188 -0.56 -4.74 11.75
C ALA A 188 0.58 -5.72 12.08
N ALA A 189 1.68 -5.24 12.66
CA ALA A 189 2.86 -6.05 12.96
C ALA A 189 2.62 -7.11 14.05
N VAL A 190 1.64 -6.88 14.93
CA VAL A 190 1.27 -7.81 16.01
C VAL A 190 0.20 -8.82 15.60
N LEU A 191 -0.39 -8.70 14.41
CA LEU A 191 -1.32 -9.70 13.90
C LEU A 191 -0.58 -11.04 13.66
N PRO A 192 -1.27 -12.18 13.87
CA PRO A 192 -0.72 -13.48 13.47
C PRO A 192 -0.49 -13.47 11.95
N GLY A 193 0.71 -13.90 11.55
CA GLY A 193 1.13 -14.00 10.17
C GLY A 193 0.91 -15.39 9.60
#